data_AF-A0A316ECB2-F1
#
_entry.id   AF-A0A316ECB2-F1
#
_cell.length_a   1.000
_cell.length_b   1.000
_cell.length_c   1.000
_cell.angle_alpha   90.00
_cell.angle_beta   90.00
_cell.angle_gamma   90.00
#
_symmetry.space_group_name_H-M   'P 1'
#
loop_
_entity.id
_entity.type
_entity.pdbx_description
1 polymer ?
#
loop_
_entity_poly.entity_id
_entity_poly.type
_entity_poly.pdbx_seq_one_letter_code
_entity_poly.pdbx_strand_id
1 'polypeptide(L)'
;MIFDTNLIIKHIRKSQNLPSRIIIPMPVVGELKAFALKSDWGIQKVLFMNNLFNLFPLVEITEELTEIYAQTDAYSQGRLQGNPLPLGVSARNMGKNDLWIATTALYFDLELHTTDNDFDHLINFGLKLIKHLPS
;
A
#
# COMPACT_ATOMS: atom_id res chain seq x y z
N MET A 1 -0.34 -0.94 11.20
CA MET A 1 -0.77 -1.64 9.97
C MET A 1 -0.89 -0.63 8.83
N ILE A 2 -0.84 -1.09 7.60
CA ILE A 2 -1.03 -0.29 6.39
C ILE A 2 -2.23 -0.86 5.64
N PHE A 3 -3.10 0.01 5.15
CA PHE A 3 -4.12 -0.35 4.17
C PHE A 3 -3.62 0.09 2.80
N ASP A 4 -3.80 -0.75 1.78
CA ASP A 4 -3.66 -0.30 0.42
C ASP A 4 -4.64 0.84 0.09
N THR A 5 -4.41 1.50 -1.04
CA THR A 5 -5.24 2.63 -1.46
C THR A 5 -6.70 2.22 -1.66
N ASN A 6 -6.96 1.02 -2.19
CA ASN A 6 -8.31 0.53 -2.48
C ASN A 6 -9.14 0.34 -1.20
N LEU A 7 -8.56 -0.19 -0.13
CA LEU A 7 -9.22 -0.29 1.16
C LEU A 7 -9.53 1.07 1.77
N ILE A 8 -8.61 2.05 1.68
CA ILE A 8 -8.90 3.40 2.20
C ILE A 8 -10.01 4.09 1.39
N ILE A 9 -10.00 3.96 0.06
CA ILE A 9 -11.08 4.45 -0.82
C ILE A 9 -12.43 3.86 -0.39
N LYS A 10 -12.48 2.57 -0.08
CA LYS A 10 -13.71 1.89 0.39
C LYS A 10 -14.25 2.50 1.69
N HIS A 11 -13.38 2.82 2.64
CA HIS A 11 -13.78 3.46 3.89
C HIS A 11 -14.31 4.89 3.65
N ILE A 12 -13.62 5.67 2.81
CA ILE A 12 -14.06 7.02 2.45
C ILE A 12 -15.42 7.00 1.74
N ARG A 13 -15.64 6.06 0.80
CA ARG A 13 -16.91 5.90 0.09
C ARG A 13 -18.08 5.60 1.03
N LYS A 14 -17.83 4.85 2.10
CA LYS A 14 -18.82 4.48 3.12
C LYS A 14 -18.88 5.47 4.29
N SER A 15 -18.06 6.52 4.29
CA SER A 15 -17.88 7.44 5.43
C SER A 15 -17.57 6.70 6.74
N GLN A 16 -16.79 5.63 6.65
CA GLN A 16 -16.38 4.80 7.78
C GLN A 16 -14.99 5.20 8.26
N ASN A 17 -14.82 5.26 9.58
CA ASN A 17 -13.50 5.51 10.18
C ASN A 17 -12.54 4.35 9.87
N LEU A 18 -11.26 4.70 9.70
CA LEU A 18 -10.18 3.74 9.61
C LEU A 18 -9.87 3.15 11.00
N PRO A 19 -9.36 1.91 11.09
CA PRO A 19 -8.79 1.37 12.32
C PRO A 19 -7.75 2.29 12.97
N SER A 20 -7.72 2.31 14.31
CA SER A 20 -6.95 3.29 15.09
C SER A 20 -5.42 3.18 15.00
N ARG A 21 -4.87 2.11 14.42
CA ARG A 21 -3.42 1.85 14.33
C ARG A 21 -2.91 1.79 12.89
N ILE A 22 -3.47 2.64 12.03
CA ILE A 22 -3.04 2.79 10.65
C ILE A 22 -1.98 3.89 10.53
N ILE A 23 -0.99 3.65 9.69
CA ILE A 23 -0.14 4.68 9.11
C ILE A 23 -0.46 4.78 7.61
N ILE A 24 -0.30 5.97 7.02
CA ILE A 24 -0.64 6.21 5.63
C ILE A 24 0.63 6.61 4.87
N PRO A 25 1.16 5.76 3.98
CA PRO A 25 2.27 6.13 3.11
C PRO A 25 1.90 7.30 2.19
N MET A 26 2.83 8.22 1.94
CA MET A 26 2.60 9.36 1.04
C MET A 26 2.15 8.97 -0.39
N PRO A 27 2.59 7.85 -0.98
CA PRO A 27 2.00 7.35 -2.23
C PRO A 27 0.48 7.13 -2.16
N VAL A 28 -0.03 6.60 -1.06
CA VAL A 28 -1.48 6.44 -0.84
C VAL A 28 -2.18 7.79 -0.76
N VAL A 29 -1.58 8.78 -0.07
CA VAL A 29 -2.10 10.15 -0.02
C VAL A 29 -2.21 10.75 -1.43
N GLY A 30 -1.17 10.57 -2.25
CA GLY A 30 -1.13 11.01 -3.64
C GLY A 30 -2.21 10.35 -4.49
N GLU A 31 -2.36 9.03 -4.39
CA GLU A 31 -3.39 8.29 -5.12
C GLU A 31 -4.80 8.67 -4.69
N LEU A 32 -5.05 8.87 -3.40
CA LEU A 32 -6.35 9.31 -2.89
C LEU A 32 -6.73 10.69 -3.42
N LYS A 33 -5.80 11.66 -3.39
CA LYS A 33 -6.03 13.00 -3.95
C LYS A 33 -6.29 12.94 -5.46
N ALA A 34 -5.48 12.17 -6.19
CA ALA A 34 -5.67 11.98 -7.62
C ALA A 34 -7.02 11.31 -7.93
N PHE A 35 -7.42 10.31 -7.15
CA PHE A 35 -8.69 9.62 -7.29
C PHE A 35 -9.87 10.55 -7.02
N ALA A 36 -9.79 11.38 -5.96
CA ALA A 36 -10.81 12.36 -5.61
C ALA A 36 -11.05 13.38 -6.76
N LEU A 37 -9.97 13.87 -7.37
CA LEU A 37 -10.04 14.78 -8.52
C LEU A 37 -10.64 14.12 -9.76
N LYS A 38 -10.23 12.88 -10.07
CA LYS A 38 -10.73 12.15 -11.25
C LYS A 38 -12.19 11.69 -11.10
N SER A 39 -12.63 11.45 -9.88
CA SER A 39 -13.96 10.88 -9.58
C SER A 39 -15.00 11.93 -9.19
N ASP A 40 -14.67 13.23 -9.33
CA ASP A 40 -15.51 14.37 -8.94
C ASP A 40 -16.11 14.21 -7.52
N TRP A 41 -15.25 13.89 -6.55
CA TRP A 41 -15.70 13.78 -5.17
C TRP A 41 -16.20 15.13 -4.66
N GLY A 42 -17.48 15.17 -4.31
CA GLY A 42 -18.08 16.33 -3.65
C GLY A 42 -17.39 16.69 -2.32
N ILE A 43 -17.60 17.94 -1.89
CA ILE A 43 -16.90 18.57 -0.77
C ILE A 43 -16.88 17.73 0.51
N GLN A 44 -17.97 17.02 0.82
CA GLN A 44 -18.06 16.18 2.02
C GLN A 44 -17.04 15.03 2.03
N LYS A 45 -16.85 14.34 0.91
CA LYS A 45 -15.88 13.23 0.79
C LYS A 45 -14.44 13.75 0.83
N VAL A 46 -14.20 14.91 0.20
CA VAL A 46 -12.88 15.56 0.22
C VAL A 46 -12.51 16.01 1.64
N LEU A 47 -13.45 16.61 2.37
CA LEU A 47 -13.24 16.99 3.77
C LEU A 47 -13.00 15.77 4.66
N PHE A 48 -13.76 14.69 4.47
CA PHE A 48 -13.55 13.44 5.20
C PHE A 48 -12.15 12.87 4.93
N MET A 49 -11.74 12.79 3.67
CA MET A 49 -10.39 12.34 3.28
C MET A 49 -9.30 13.20 3.94
N ASN A 50 -9.42 14.53 3.88
CA ASN A 50 -8.44 15.42 4.50
C ASN A 50 -8.41 15.28 6.03
N ASN A 51 -9.55 15.01 6.66
CA ASN A 51 -9.58 14.72 8.10
C ASN A 51 -8.80 13.44 8.44
N LEU A 52 -8.90 12.39 7.62
CA LEU A 52 -8.08 11.18 7.82
C LEU A 52 -6.58 11.52 7.80
N PHE A 53 -6.12 12.39 6.90
CA PHE A 53 -4.70 12.78 6.84
C PHE A 53 -4.22 13.55 8.07
N ASN A 54 -5.12 14.23 8.80
CA ASN A 54 -4.78 14.90 10.05
C ASN A 54 -4.81 13.96 11.26
N LEU A 55 -5.57 12.86 11.17
CA LEU A 55 -5.78 11.92 12.27
C LEU A 55 -4.74 10.80 12.31
N PHE A 56 -4.19 10.40 11.16
CA PHE A 56 -3.27 9.28 11.05
C PHE A 56 -1.85 9.74 10.68
N PRO A 57 -0.80 9.10 11.22
CA PRO A 57 0.57 9.40 10.84
C PRO A 57 0.78 9.19 9.34
N LEU A 58 1.31 10.23 8.68
CA LEU A 58 1.74 10.16 7.29
C LEU A 58 3.22 9.76 7.23
N VAL A 59 3.56 8.85 6.34
CA VAL A 59 4.94 8.38 6.16
C VAL A 59 5.50 8.87 4.83
N GLU A 60 6.48 9.75 4.92
CA GLU A 60 7.27 10.28 3.80
C GLU A 60 8.15 9.18 3.18
N ILE A 61 8.50 9.35 1.90
CA ILE A 61 9.54 8.52 1.28
C ILE A 61 10.89 9.09 1.70
N THR A 62 11.70 8.28 2.36
CA THR A 62 13.06 8.63 2.81
C THR A 62 14.10 7.84 2.04
N GLU A 63 15.37 8.21 2.19
CA GLU A 63 16.50 7.50 1.56
C GLU A 63 16.58 6.05 2.04
N GLU A 64 16.31 5.77 3.31
CA GLU A 64 16.35 4.43 3.91
C GLU A 64 15.32 3.48 3.29
N LEU A 65 14.16 4.01 2.89
CA LEU A 65 13.13 3.24 2.19
C LEU A 65 13.56 2.84 0.77
N THR A 66 14.48 3.59 0.13
CA THR A 66 14.88 3.35 -1.26
C THR A 66 15.60 2.01 -1.46
N GLU A 67 16.39 1.59 -0.48
CA GLU A 67 17.12 0.32 -0.53
C GLU A 67 16.14 -0.87 -0.45
N ILE A 68 15.19 -0.81 0.49
CA ILE A 68 14.14 -1.84 0.59
C ILE A 68 13.26 -1.83 -0.66
N TYR A 69 12.97 -0.67 -1.23
CA TYR A 69 12.23 -0.55 -2.48
C TYR A 69 12.95 -1.27 -3.63
N ALA A 70 14.25 -1.02 -3.80
CA ALA A 70 15.05 -1.63 -4.87
C ALA A 70 15.05 -3.16 -4.74
N GLN A 71 15.21 -3.67 -3.52
CA GLN A 71 15.15 -5.11 -3.25
C GLN A 71 13.75 -5.69 -3.51
N THR A 72 12.70 -4.98 -3.09
CA THR A 72 11.30 -5.39 -3.30
C THR A 72 10.94 -5.46 -4.78
N ASP A 73 11.34 -4.45 -5.58
CA ASP A 73 11.13 -4.44 -7.04
C ASP A 73 11.94 -5.56 -7.71
N ALA A 74 13.22 -5.71 -7.37
CA ALA A 74 14.07 -6.77 -7.91
C ALA A 74 13.53 -8.17 -7.58
N TYR A 75 13.04 -8.39 -6.36
CA TYR A 75 12.40 -9.63 -5.95
C TYR A 75 11.09 -9.86 -6.71
N SER A 76 10.22 -8.85 -6.80
CA SER A 76 8.97 -8.92 -7.55
C SER A 76 9.20 -9.26 -9.02
N GLN A 77 10.29 -8.78 -9.60
CA GLN A 77 10.70 -9.08 -10.98
C GLN A 77 11.40 -10.43 -11.16
N GLY A 78 11.64 -11.18 -10.07
CA GLY A 78 12.39 -12.44 -10.11
C GLY A 78 13.87 -12.26 -10.45
N ARG A 79 14.44 -11.08 -10.15
CA ARG A 79 15.82 -10.69 -10.52
C ARG A 79 16.75 -10.52 -9.31
N LEU A 80 16.25 -10.70 -8.09
CA LEU A 80 17.05 -10.64 -6.89
C LEU A 80 17.84 -11.95 -6.70
N GLN A 81 19.11 -11.95 -7.12
CA GLN A 81 19.95 -13.16 -7.18
C GLN A 81 20.11 -13.88 -5.84
N GLY A 82 20.21 -13.14 -4.72
CA GLY A 82 20.37 -13.70 -3.37
C GLY A 82 19.07 -14.21 -2.74
N ASN A 83 17.93 -13.91 -3.34
CA ASN A 83 16.62 -14.30 -2.84
C ASN A 83 15.66 -14.46 -4.04
N PRO A 84 15.80 -15.55 -4.83
CA PRO A 84 14.99 -15.76 -6.01
C PRO A 84 13.54 -16.08 -5.65
N LEU A 85 12.62 -15.87 -6.59
CA LEU A 85 11.23 -16.30 -6.43
C LEU A 85 11.16 -17.82 -6.22
N PRO A 86 10.28 -18.31 -5.32
CA PRO A 86 10.06 -19.75 -5.14
C PRO A 86 9.59 -20.44 -6.42
N LEU A 87 9.81 -21.74 -6.49
CA LEU A 87 9.37 -22.55 -7.63
C LEU A 87 7.85 -22.43 -7.82
N GLY A 88 7.42 -22.16 -9.05
CA GLY A 88 6.00 -22.00 -9.39
C GLY A 88 5.45 -20.58 -9.16
N VAL A 89 6.23 -19.66 -8.59
CA VAL A 89 5.87 -18.24 -8.48
C VAL A 89 6.42 -17.47 -9.68
N SER A 90 5.55 -16.74 -10.38
CA SER A 90 5.94 -15.91 -11.52
C SER A 90 6.37 -14.51 -11.07
N ALA A 91 7.31 -13.91 -11.82
CA ALA A 91 7.59 -12.48 -11.71
C ALA A 91 6.33 -11.66 -11.94
N ARG A 92 6.18 -10.55 -11.21
CA ARG A 92 5.04 -9.65 -11.28
C ARG A 92 5.49 -8.21 -11.46
N ASN A 93 4.91 -7.57 -12.48
CA ASN A 93 4.97 -6.13 -12.67
C ASN A 93 3.96 -5.47 -11.73
N MET A 94 4.44 -4.86 -10.65
CA MET A 94 3.60 -4.14 -9.70
C MET A 94 3.50 -2.65 -10.07
N GLY A 95 2.38 -2.01 -9.68
CA GLY A 95 2.26 -0.57 -9.71
C GLY A 95 3.37 0.08 -8.88
N LYS A 96 3.88 1.24 -9.33
CA LYS A 96 4.97 1.92 -8.61
C LYS A 96 4.55 2.38 -7.21
N ASN A 97 3.29 2.75 -7.04
CA ASN A 97 2.75 3.09 -5.72
C ASN A 97 2.57 1.84 -4.84
N ASP A 98 2.10 0.72 -5.41
CA ASP A 98 1.99 -0.55 -4.69
C ASP A 98 3.35 -1.03 -4.17
N LEU A 99 4.41 -0.88 -4.97
CA LEU A 99 5.77 -1.18 -4.52
C LEU A 99 6.17 -0.33 -3.31
N TRP A 100 5.88 0.98 -3.32
CA TRP A 100 6.17 1.83 -2.16
C TRP A 100 5.32 1.46 -0.93
N ILE A 101 4.06 1.08 -1.13
CA ILE A 101 3.18 0.61 -0.04
C ILE A 101 3.75 -0.66 0.59
N ALA A 102 4.11 -1.66 -0.23
CA ALA A 102 4.73 -2.90 0.23
C ALA A 102 6.09 -2.66 0.91
N THR A 103 6.91 -1.78 0.33
CA THR A 103 8.20 -1.37 0.89
C THR A 103 8.03 -0.74 2.27
N THR A 104 7.05 0.15 2.42
CA THR A 104 6.78 0.79 3.71
C THR A 104 6.33 -0.24 4.75
N ALA A 105 5.50 -1.21 4.35
CA ALA A 105 5.09 -2.30 5.24
C ALA A 105 6.29 -3.16 5.69
N LEU A 106 7.18 -3.52 4.75
CA LEU A 106 8.40 -4.28 5.04
C LEU A 106 9.36 -3.51 5.96
N TYR A 107 9.61 -2.22 5.68
CA TYR A 107 10.52 -1.38 6.45
C TYR A 107 10.10 -1.27 7.93
N PHE A 108 8.81 -1.07 8.19
CA PHE A 108 8.28 -0.94 9.54
C PHE A 108 7.84 -2.27 10.17
N ASP A 109 8.05 -3.40 9.48
CA ASP A 109 7.61 -4.74 9.90
C ASP A 109 6.10 -4.82 10.24
N LEU A 110 5.28 -4.12 9.45
CA LEU A 110 3.84 -3.97 9.64
C LEU A 110 3.02 -4.88 8.71
N GLU A 111 1.82 -5.23 9.18
CA GLU A 111 0.80 -5.86 8.35
C GLU A 111 0.34 -4.92 7.22
N LEU A 112 0.36 -5.43 5.97
CA LEU A 112 -0.31 -4.82 4.82
C LEU A 112 -1.65 -5.52 4.61
N HIS A 113 -2.73 -4.74 4.63
CA HIS A 113 -4.06 -5.20 4.32
C HIS A 113 -4.44 -4.80 2.91
N THR A 114 -5.00 -5.73 2.15
CA THR A 114 -5.40 -5.52 0.75
C THR A 114 -6.54 -6.45 0.34
N THR A 115 -7.28 -6.07 -0.70
CA THR A 115 -8.15 -6.99 -1.45
C THR A 115 -7.45 -7.56 -2.69
N ASP A 116 -6.34 -6.96 -3.11
CA ASP A 116 -5.70 -7.20 -4.40
C ASP A 116 -4.67 -8.32 -4.30
N ASN A 117 -4.58 -9.14 -5.35
CA ASN A 117 -3.66 -10.28 -5.40
C ASN A 117 -2.24 -9.87 -5.76
N ASP A 118 -2.00 -8.60 -6.08
CA ASP A 118 -0.70 -8.11 -6.57
C ASP A 118 0.43 -8.23 -5.55
N PHE A 119 0.10 -8.29 -4.26
CA PHE A 119 1.06 -8.42 -3.17
C PHE A 119 1.38 -9.87 -2.77
N ASP A 120 0.61 -10.85 -3.27
CA ASP A 120 0.64 -12.23 -2.76
C ASP A 120 2.02 -12.88 -2.83
N HIS A 121 2.79 -12.63 -3.89
CA HIS A 121 4.13 -13.22 -4.07
C HIS A 121 5.17 -12.65 -3.09
N LEU A 122 4.91 -11.47 -2.51
CA LEU A 122 5.80 -10.82 -1.54
C LEU A 122 5.72 -11.44 -0.13
N ILE A 123 4.76 -12.32 0.15
CA ILE A 123 4.72 -13.06 1.43
C ILE A 123 6.03 -13.83 1.63
N ASN A 124 6.52 -14.47 0.57
CA ASN A 124 7.78 -15.22 0.59
C ASN A 124 9.02 -14.30 0.71
N PHE A 125 8.85 -12.99 0.48
CA PHE A 125 9.86 -11.97 0.72
C PHE A 125 9.84 -11.42 2.16
N GLY A 126 8.87 -11.84 2.98
CA GLY A 126 8.69 -11.39 4.37
C GLY A 126 7.53 -10.41 4.57
N LEU A 127 6.74 -10.10 3.54
CA LEU A 127 5.59 -9.21 3.69
C LEU A 127 4.49 -9.88 4.53
N LYS A 128 4.12 -9.25 5.64
CA LYS A 128 2.97 -9.67 6.47
C LYS A 128 1.67 -9.25 5.79
N LEU A 129 1.12 -10.11 4.93
CA LEU A 129 -0.06 -9.80 4.13
C LEU A 129 -1.36 -10.31 4.79
N ILE A 130 -2.36 -9.43 4.91
CA ILE A 130 -3.71 -9.75 5.37
C ILE A 130 -4.71 -9.52 4.25
N LYS A 131 -5.32 -10.60 3.76
CA LYS A 131 -6.28 -10.56 2.66
C LYS A 131 -7.70 -10.28 3.17
N HIS A 132 -8.34 -9.29 2.59
CA HIS A 132 -9.77 -9.02 2.78
C HIS A 132 -10.56 -9.52 1.58
N LEU A 133 -11.80 -9.96 1.83
CA LEU A 133 -12.69 -10.35 0.75
C LEU A 133 -13.02 -9.13 -0.14
N PRO A 134 -12.97 -9.29 -1.48
CA PRO A 134 -13.51 -8.28 -2.38
C PRO A 134 -15.01 -8.13 -2.06
N SER A 135 -15.45 -6.88 -1.91
CA SER A 135 -16.85 -6.53 -1.66
C SER A 135 -17.61 -6.25 -2.93
#